data_AF-A0A1Y1Y8J8-F1
#
_entry.id   AF-A0A1Y1Y8J8-F1
#
_cell.length_a   1.000
_cell.length_b   1.000
_cell.length_c   1.000
_cell.angle_alpha   90.00
_cell.angle_beta   90.00
_cell.angle_gamma   90.00
#
_symmetry.space_group_name_H-M   'P 1'
#
loop_
_entity.id
_entity.type
_entity.pdbx_description
1 polymer ?
#
loop_
_entity_poly.entity_id
_entity_poly.type
_entity_poly.pdbx_seq_one_letter_code
_entity_poly.pdbx_strand_id
1 'polypeptide(L)'
;MSIVNITNVQVLDNPTLFRNPYQFEVTFECIAPLQDDLEWKLIYVGSAENLQFDQVLDSILVGPVPVGVNKFVFQAEPPKPELIPHEDILGVTVILLTCSYREREFVRVGYYVNNEYMDEELKENPPEKIEFDKLYRNILAEKPRVTRFPIA
;
A
#
# COMPACT_ATOMS: atom_id res chain seq x y z
N MET A 1 1.12 2.04 -26.22
CA MET A 1 0.15 2.56 -25.23
C MET A 1 -0.16 1.44 -24.26
N SER A 2 -0.16 1.69 -22.95
CA SER A 2 -0.51 0.66 -21.96
C SER A 2 -2.00 0.32 -22.08
N ILE A 3 -2.35 -0.97 -22.02
CA ILE A 3 -3.74 -1.44 -22.08
C ILE A 3 -4.51 -1.04 -20.81
N VAL A 4 -3.81 -0.99 -19.68
CA VAL A 4 -4.37 -0.60 -18.39
C VAL A 4 -3.67 0.65 -17.89
N ASN A 5 -4.45 1.66 -17.49
CA ASN A 5 -3.95 2.91 -16.95
C ASN A 5 -4.66 3.24 -15.63
N ILE A 6 -3.91 3.32 -14.54
CA ILE A 6 -4.45 3.81 -13.27
C ILE A 6 -4.74 5.31 -13.41
N THR A 7 -5.98 5.71 -13.12
CA THR A 7 -6.45 7.09 -13.20
C THR A 7 -6.51 7.75 -11.83
N ASN A 8 -6.90 7.01 -10.78
CA ASN A 8 -6.95 7.52 -9.42
C ASN A 8 -6.73 6.40 -8.39
N VAL A 9 -6.09 6.73 -7.27
CA VAL A 9 -6.00 5.87 -6.10
C VAL A 9 -6.29 6.73 -4.88
N GLN A 10 -7.45 6.52 -4.27
CA GLN A 10 -7.88 7.24 -3.07
C GLN A 10 -7.61 6.38 -1.84
N VAL A 11 -6.83 6.92 -0.90
CA VAL A 11 -6.63 6.30 0.41
C VAL A 11 -7.86 6.57 1.27
N LEU A 12 -8.47 5.51 1.79
CA LEU A 12 -9.63 5.58 2.69
C LEU A 12 -9.17 5.32 4.14
N ASP A 13 -10.00 5.74 5.10
CA ASP A 13 -9.74 5.58 6.55
C ASP A 13 -8.31 6.02 6.97
N ASN A 14 -7.99 7.29 6.76
CA ASN A 14 -6.65 7.84 7.02
C ASN A 14 -6.71 9.27 7.60
N PRO A 15 -5.95 9.59 8.66
CA PRO A 15 -5.13 8.70 9.49
C PRO A 15 -5.97 7.73 10.34
N THR A 16 -5.39 6.60 10.72
CA THR A 16 -6.09 5.54 11.47
C THR A 16 -5.11 4.75 12.36
N LEU A 17 -5.61 3.83 13.18
CA LEU A 17 -4.75 3.00 14.03
C LEU A 17 -3.83 2.12 13.19
N PHE A 18 -2.62 1.85 13.69
CA PHE A 18 -1.64 0.99 13.01
C PHE A 18 -2.21 -0.39 12.67
N ARG A 19 -3.06 -0.93 13.55
CA ARG A 19 -3.69 -2.26 13.42
C ARG A 19 -4.97 -2.27 12.59
N ASN A 20 -5.45 -1.14 12.09
CA ASN A 20 -6.63 -1.14 11.23
C ASN A 20 -6.26 -1.67 9.83
N PRO A 21 -7.21 -2.20 9.06
CA PRO A 21 -6.96 -2.59 7.67
C PRO A 21 -6.64 -1.38 6.79
N TYR A 22 -5.77 -1.58 5.78
CA TYR A 22 -5.57 -0.62 4.71
C TYR A 22 -6.73 -0.66 3.73
N GLN A 23 -7.12 0.50 3.22
CA GLN A 23 -8.22 0.62 2.28
C GLN A 23 -7.88 1.61 1.17
N PHE A 24 -7.90 1.14 -0.08
CA PHE A 24 -7.64 1.95 -1.26
C PHE A 24 -8.80 1.81 -2.24
N GLU A 25 -9.45 2.92 -2.60
CA GLU A 25 -10.33 2.94 -3.76
C GLU A 25 -9.49 3.18 -5.02
N VAL A 26 -9.40 2.15 -5.85
CA VAL A 26 -8.61 2.16 -7.07
C VAL A 26 -9.53 2.39 -8.26
N THR A 27 -9.22 3.41 -9.07
CA THR A 27 -9.87 3.67 -10.36
C THR A 27 -8.84 3.52 -11.48
N PHE A 28 -9.20 2.73 -12.49
CA PHE A 28 -8.32 2.49 -13.64
C PHE A 28 -9.14 2.36 -14.93
N GLU A 29 -8.50 2.65 -16.05
CA GLU A 29 -9.08 2.51 -17.39
C GLU A 29 -8.43 1.32 -18.11
N CYS A 30 -9.27 0.49 -18.72
CA CYS A 30 -8.88 -0.62 -19.56
C CYS A 30 -9.28 -0.32 -21.02
N ILE A 31 -8.33 -0.18 -21.93
CA ILE A 31 -8.62 0.25 -23.33
C ILE A 31 -8.94 -0.92 -24.28
N ALA A 32 -8.61 -2.15 -23.90
CA ALA A 32 -8.85 -3.35 -24.70
C ALA A 32 -9.07 -4.57 -23.79
N PRO A 33 -9.80 -5.61 -24.23
CA PRO A 33 -10.02 -6.80 -23.43
C PRO A 33 -8.71 -7.47 -23.04
N LEU A 34 -8.60 -7.87 -21.77
CA LEU A 34 -7.49 -8.66 -21.26
C LEU A 34 -7.80 -10.16 -21.36
N GLN A 35 -6.78 -10.97 -21.62
CA GLN A 35 -6.91 -12.44 -21.67
C GLN A 35 -6.87 -13.05 -20.27
N ASP A 36 -6.09 -12.45 -19.38
CA ASP A 36 -5.88 -12.91 -18.00
C ASP A 36 -6.25 -11.81 -17.00
N ASP A 37 -6.26 -12.17 -15.73
CA ASP A 37 -6.58 -11.25 -14.64
C ASP A 37 -5.42 -10.30 -14.32
N LEU A 38 -5.75 -9.14 -13.74
CA LEU A 38 -4.79 -8.25 -13.13
C LEU A 38 -4.51 -8.71 -11.70
N GLU A 39 -3.23 -8.82 -11.34
CA GLU A 39 -2.83 -9.10 -9.97
C GLU A 39 -2.50 -7.79 -9.27
N TRP A 40 -3.23 -7.48 -8.20
CA TRP A 40 -2.97 -6.34 -7.33
C TRP A 40 -2.37 -6.81 -6.03
N LYS A 41 -1.26 -6.20 -5.62
CA LYS A 41 -0.59 -6.50 -4.35
C LYS A 41 -0.38 -5.22 -3.56
N LEU A 42 -0.57 -5.32 -2.25
CA LEU A 42 -0.18 -4.29 -1.30
C LEU A 42 1.01 -4.78 -0.49
N ILE A 43 2.10 -4.01 -0.51
CA ILE A 43 3.37 -4.39 0.10
C ILE A 43 3.75 -3.30 1.10
N TYR A 44 3.96 -3.69 2.35
CA TYR A 44 4.51 -2.83 3.38
C TYR A 44 6.02 -2.97 3.43
N VAL A 45 6.75 -1.86 3.36
CA VAL A 45 8.21 -1.87 3.50
C VAL A 45 8.55 -1.94 4.98
N GLY A 46 9.09 -3.08 5.43
CA GLY A 46 9.37 -3.30 6.86
C GLY A 46 10.62 -2.56 7.33
N SER A 47 11.58 -2.35 6.44
CA SER A 47 12.82 -1.62 6.73
C SER A 47 13.32 -0.94 5.46
N ALA A 48 13.81 0.29 5.57
CA ALA A 48 14.34 1.02 4.42
C ALA A 48 15.63 0.38 3.86
N GLU A 49 16.38 -0.34 4.68
CA GLU A 49 17.68 -0.89 4.33
C GLU A 49 17.61 -2.33 3.84
N ASN A 50 16.51 -3.04 4.16
CA ASN A 50 16.45 -4.48 3.96
C ASN A 50 15.07 -4.99 3.52
N LEU A 51 15.02 -5.38 2.25
CA LEU A 51 13.83 -5.92 1.58
C LEU A 51 13.31 -7.23 2.19
N GLN A 52 14.10 -7.94 3.01
CA GLN A 52 13.65 -9.18 3.64
C GLN A 52 12.51 -8.96 4.66
N PHE A 53 12.36 -7.72 5.14
CA PHE A 53 11.29 -7.34 6.06
C PHE A 53 10.05 -6.83 5.33
N ASP A 54 10.07 -6.76 3.99
CA ASP A 54 8.91 -6.37 3.21
C ASP A 54 7.82 -7.43 3.33
N GLN A 55 6.60 -6.98 3.62
CA GLN A 55 5.46 -7.85 3.83
C GLN A 55 4.44 -7.61 2.73
N VAL A 56 4.13 -8.65 1.96
CA VAL A 56 2.94 -8.66 1.10
C VAL A 56 1.74 -8.82 2.02
N LEU A 57 0.96 -7.75 2.17
CA LEU A 57 -0.19 -7.70 3.05
C LEU A 57 -1.38 -8.48 2.47
N ASP A 58 -1.64 -8.27 1.19
CA ASP A 58 -2.63 -9.04 0.44
C ASP A 58 -2.32 -9.03 -1.06
N SER A 59 -2.88 -10.01 -1.77
CA SER A 59 -2.77 -10.20 -3.21
C SER A 59 -4.10 -10.67 -3.77
N ILE A 60 -4.72 -9.85 -4.62
CA ILE A 60 -6.01 -10.17 -5.24
C ILE A 60 -5.88 -10.22 -6.76
N LEU A 61 -6.65 -11.12 -7.37
CA LEU A 61 -6.84 -11.20 -8.81
C LEU A 61 -8.13 -10.48 -9.20
N VAL A 62 -8.04 -9.58 -10.17
CA VAL A 62 -9.15 -8.81 -10.70
C VAL A 62 -9.32 -9.16 -12.17
N GLY A 63 -10.32 -9.98 -12.46
CA GLY A 63 -10.79 -10.22 -13.80
C GLY A 63 -11.99 -11.17 -13.88
N PRO A 64 -12.59 -11.32 -15.08
CA PRO A 64 -12.24 -10.63 -16.32
C PRO A 64 -12.54 -9.11 -16.25
N VAL A 65 -11.62 -8.29 -16.75
CA VAL A 65 -11.70 -6.82 -16.68
C VAL A 65 -12.48 -6.27 -17.88
N PRO A 66 -13.63 -5.58 -17.68
CA PRO A 66 -14.35 -4.98 -18.78
C PRO A 66 -13.62 -3.75 -19.34
N VAL A 67 -13.78 -3.50 -20.64
CA VAL A 67 -13.23 -2.32 -21.31
C VAL A 67 -13.93 -1.06 -20.80
N GLY A 68 -13.16 0.00 -20.55
CA GLY A 68 -13.62 1.27 -20.01
C GLY A 68 -13.07 1.56 -18.62
N VAL A 69 -13.76 2.44 -17.89
CA VAL A 69 -13.37 2.85 -16.54
C VAL A 69 -13.91 1.86 -15.52
N ASN A 70 -13.01 1.36 -14.68
CA ASN A 70 -13.26 0.40 -13.63
C ASN A 70 -12.90 1.00 -12.27
N LYS A 71 -13.65 0.61 -11.24
CA LYS A 71 -13.42 1.03 -9.86
C LYS A 71 -13.67 -0.12 -8.90
N PHE A 72 -12.81 -0.29 -7.91
CA PHE A 72 -13.00 -1.23 -6.82
C PHE A 72 -12.29 -0.74 -5.55
N VAL A 73 -12.64 -1.34 -4.40
CA VAL A 73 -11.95 -1.10 -3.13
C VAL A 73 -11.03 -2.27 -2.85
N PHE A 74 -9.73 -2.00 -2.73
CA PHE A 74 -8.72 -2.92 -2.26
C PHE A 74 -8.61 -2.79 -0.74
N GLN A 75 -8.83 -3.87 0.00
CA GLN A 75 -8.63 -3.91 1.45
C GLN A 75 -7.57 -4.95 1.80
N ALA A 76 -6.73 -4.66 2.79
CA ALA A 76 -5.72 -5.60 3.29
C ALA A 76 -5.47 -5.41 4.78
N GLU A 77 -5.18 -6.52 5.46
CA GLU A 77 -4.79 -6.51 6.87
C GLU A 77 -3.47 -5.75 7.10
N PRO A 78 -3.25 -5.18 8.30
CA PRO A 78 -2.00 -4.50 8.63
C PRO A 78 -0.79 -5.46 8.59
N PRO A 79 0.45 -4.94 8.50
CA PRO A 79 1.64 -5.77 8.62
C PRO A 79 1.72 -6.43 10.00
N LYS A 80 2.40 -7.57 10.06
CA LYS A 80 2.71 -8.27 11.30
C LYS A 80 3.86 -7.55 12.00
N PRO A 81 3.64 -6.95 13.19
CA PRO A 81 4.68 -6.18 13.86
C PRO A 81 5.92 -6.99 14.24
N GLU A 82 5.76 -8.28 14.51
CA GLU A 82 6.84 -9.19 14.86
C GLU A 82 7.85 -9.44 13.73
N LEU A 83 7.50 -9.08 12.48
CA LEU A 83 8.36 -9.19 11.31
C LEU A 83 9.00 -7.85 10.93
N ILE A 84 8.77 -6.78 11.71
CA ILE A 84 9.33 -5.45 11.49
C ILE A 84 10.45 -5.23 12.53
N PRO A 85 11.64 -4.75 12.12
CA PRO A 85 12.65 -4.31 13.08
C PRO A 85 12.08 -3.28 14.05
N HIS A 86 12.37 -3.42 15.35
CA HIS A 86 11.76 -2.58 16.38
C HIS A 86 11.99 -1.08 16.15
N GLU A 87 13.16 -0.73 15.63
CA GLU A 87 13.56 0.65 15.31
C GLU A 87 12.83 1.23 14.09
N ASP A 88 12.31 0.40 13.19
CA ASP A 88 11.64 0.80 11.95
C ASP A 88 10.10 0.90 12.10
N ILE A 89 9.54 0.48 13.25
CA ILE A 89 8.08 0.54 13.48
C ILE A 89 7.61 1.98 13.64
N LEU A 90 8.37 2.82 14.36
CA LEU A 90 8.06 4.24 14.56
C LEU A 90 8.72 5.10 13.49
N GLY A 91 8.03 6.16 13.07
CA GLY A 91 8.51 7.10 12.07
C GLY A 91 8.05 6.74 10.65
N VAL A 92 8.87 7.13 9.68
CA VAL A 92 8.48 7.10 8.26
C VAL A 92 8.90 5.80 7.60
N THR A 93 7.94 5.14 6.97
CA THR A 93 8.14 4.00 6.07
C THR A 93 7.36 4.20 4.77
N VAL A 94 7.27 3.17 3.93
CA VAL A 94 6.63 3.18 2.62
C VAL A 94 5.63 2.02 2.51
N ILE A 95 4.50 2.28 1.86
CA ILE A 95 3.61 1.24 1.38
C ILE A 95 3.49 1.32 -0.15
N LEU A 96 3.50 0.16 -0.81
CA LEU A 96 3.50 0.03 -2.27
C LEU A 96 2.25 -0.72 -2.71
N LEU A 97 1.43 -0.07 -3.53
CA LEU A 97 0.37 -0.72 -4.28
C LEU A 97 0.89 -1.03 -5.69
N THR A 98 1.06 -2.31 -6.01
CA THR A 98 1.57 -2.77 -7.31
C THR A 98 0.47 -3.45 -8.10
N CYS A 99 0.49 -3.28 -9.42
CA CYS A 99 -0.37 -4.03 -10.33
C CYS A 99 0.49 -4.73 -11.40
N SER A 100 0.21 -6.01 -11.59
CA SER A 100 0.89 -6.88 -12.52
C SER A 100 -0.09 -7.53 -13.49
N TYR A 101 0.37 -7.79 -14.70
CA TYR A 101 -0.35 -8.59 -15.68
C TYR A 101 0.58 -9.71 -16.15
N ARG A 102 0.13 -10.96 -16.05
CA ARG A 102 0.96 -12.16 -16.35
C ARG A 102 2.32 -12.13 -15.62
N GLU A 103 2.28 -11.88 -14.31
CA GLU A 103 3.47 -11.80 -13.44
C GLU A 103 4.44 -10.65 -13.76
N ARG A 104 4.08 -9.75 -14.69
CA ARG A 104 4.89 -8.58 -15.03
C ARG A 104 4.25 -7.34 -14.43
N GLU A 105 4.94 -6.77 -13.44
CA GLU A 105 4.57 -5.49 -12.86
C GLU A 105 4.65 -4.39 -13.93
N PHE A 106 3.56 -3.64 -14.11
CA PHE A 106 3.51 -2.52 -15.05
C PHE A 106 3.25 -1.17 -14.36
N VAL A 107 2.81 -1.19 -13.11
CA VAL A 107 2.62 0.02 -12.32
C VAL A 107 2.81 -0.23 -10.83
N ARG A 108 3.41 0.76 -10.17
CA ARG A 108 3.65 0.82 -8.74
C ARG A 108 3.30 2.20 -8.23
N VAL A 109 2.45 2.26 -7.22
CA VAL A 109 2.07 3.49 -6.52
C VAL A 109 2.58 3.38 -5.10
N GLY A 110 3.61 4.17 -4.78
CA GLY A 110 4.19 4.23 -3.45
C GLY A 110 3.66 5.42 -2.65
N TYR A 111 3.37 5.20 -1.37
CA TYR A 111 3.03 6.24 -0.42
C TYR A 111 3.98 6.20 0.77
N TYR A 112 4.37 7.37 1.28
CA TYR A 112 4.97 7.44 2.60
C TYR A 112 3.90 7.19 3.66
N VAL A 113 4.27 6.43 4.68
CA VAL A 113 3.44 6.16 5.86
C VAL A 113 4.23 6.63 7.07
N ASN A 114 3.66 7.52 7.87
CA ASN A 114 4.25 7.94 9.13
C ASN A 114 3.51 7.25 10.29
N ASN A 115 4.23 6.45 11.07
CA ASN A 115 3.71 5.79 12.26
C ASN A 115 4.13 6.60 13.49
N GLU A 116 3.17 7.16 14.23
CA GLU A 116 3.44 7.97 15.40
C GLU A 116 2.36 7.81 16.48
N TYR A 117 2.76 8.03 17.73
CA TYR A 117 1.81 8.23 18.82
C TYR A 117 1.09 9.56 18.62
N MET A 118 -0.16 9.68 19.07
CA MET A 118 -0.85 10.98 19.05
C MET A 118 -0.59 11.79 20.32
N ASP A 119 -0.32 11.12 21.45
CA ASP A 119 -0.04 11.75 22.74
C ASP A 119 1.37 12.37 22.77
N GLU A 120 1.47 13.64 23.15
CA GLU A 120 2.76 14.37 23.20
C GLU A 120 3.77 13.73 24.15
N GLU A 121 3.32 13.22 25.31
CA GLU A 121 4.20 12.55 26.28
C GLU A 121 4.84 11.29 25.69
N LEU A 122 4.09 10.51 24.92
CA LEU A 122 4.59 9.30 24.24
C LEU A 122 5.46 9.64 23.02
N LYS A 123 5.26 10.82 22.41
CA LYS A 123 6.16 11.33 21.36
C LYS A 123 7.52 11.74 21.93
N GLU A 124 7.54 12.45 23.05
CA GLU A 124 8.77 12.92 23.69
C GLU A 124 9.52 11.79 24.41
N ASN A 125 8.79 10.86 25.03
CA ASN A 125 9.33 9.74 25.77
C ASN A 125 8.70 8.42 25.29
N PRO A 126 9.09 7.92 24.10
CA PRO A 126 8.54 6.68 23.59
C PRO A 126 8.87 5.51 24.53
N PRO A 127 7.89 4.65 24.87
CA PRO A 127 8.12 3.50 25.73
C PRO A 127 9.05 2.49 25.05
N GLU A 128 9.85 1.76 25.83
CA GLU A 128 10.72 0.69 25.30
C GLU A 128 9.92 -0.39 24.56
N LYS A 129 8.66 -0.62 24.98
CA LYS A 129 7.74 -1.54 24.33
C LYS A 129 6.66 -0.75 23.60
N ILE A 130 6.54 -0.98 22.30
CA ILE A 130 5.55 -0.31 21.46
C ILE A 130 4.12 -0.65 21.88
N GLU A 131 3.37 0.38 22.26
CA GLU A 131 1.94 0.32 22.53
C GLU A 131 1.12 0.47 21.24
N PHE A 132 0.88 -0.65 20.52
CA PHE A 132 0.16 -0.62 19.23
C PHE A 132 -1.26 -0.08 19.30
N ASP A 133 -1.93 -0.14 20.46
CA ASP A 133 -3.28 0.37 20.65
C ASP A 133 -3.35 1.91 20.63
N LYS A 134 -2.21 2.58 20.80
CA LYS A 134 -2.07 4.03 20.72
C LYS A 134 -1.26 4.49 19.52
N LEU A 135 -0.76 3.55 18.72
CA LEU A 135 0.04 3.85 17.54
C LEU A 135 -0.89 4.13 16.36
N TYR A 136 -0.75 5.31 15.79
CA TYR A 136 -1.48 5.72 14.60
C TYR A 136 -0.55 5.67 13.39
N ARG A 137 -1.13 5.40 12.22
CA ARG A 137 -0.46 5.57 10.94
C ARG A 137 -1.15 6.66 10.14
N ASN A 138 -0.34 7.45 9.45
CA ASN A 138 -0.79 8.45 8.50
C ASN A 138 -0.11 8.22 7.15
N ILE A 139 -0.90 7.86 6.14
CA ILE A 139 -0.46 7.70 4.76
C ILE A 139 -0.51 9.07 4.09
N LEU A 140 0.62 9.53 3.54
CA LEU A 140 0.70 10.81 2.84
C LEU A 140 0.08 10.69 1.44
N ALA A 141 -1.26 10.67 1.40
CA ALA A 141 -2.05 10.43 0.19
C ALA A 141 -1.88 11.51 -0.90
N GLU A 142 -1.47 12.73 -0.53
CA GLU A 142 -1.33 13.86 -1.45
C GLU A 142 -0.09 13.77 -2.36
N LYS A 143 0.91 12.97 -1.98
CA LYS A 143 2.19 12.87 -2.71
C LYS A 143 2.52 11.41 -3.08
N PRO A 144 1.66 10.73 -3.86
CA PRO A 144 1.96 9.39 -4.34
C PRO A 144 3.15 9.43 -5.30
N ARG A 145 4.03 8.44 -5.19
CA ARG A 145 5.10 8.20 -6.16
C ARG A 145 4.66 7.10 -7.12
N VAL A 146 4.27 7.49 -8.32
CA VAL A 146 3.84 6.56 -9.38
C VAL A 146 5.01 6.21 -10.27
N THR A 147 5.31 4.91 -10.40
CA THR A 147 6.28 4.36 -11.35
C THR A 147 5.56 3.47 -12.34
N ARG A 148 5.85 3.61 -13.63
CA ARG A 148 5.24 2.81 -14.71
C ARG A 148 6.33 2.05 -15.43
N PHE A 149 6.09 0.77 -15.69
CA PHE A 149 6.99 -0.12 -16.41
C PHE A 149 6.30 -0.56 -17.71
N PRO A 150 6.93 -0.35 -18.87
CA PRO A 150 6.39 -0.86 -20.12
C PRO A 150 6.49 -2.39 -20.11
N ILE A 151 5.36 -3.06 -20.33
CA ILE A 151 5.28 -4.52 -20.50
C ILE A 151 4.77 -4.86 -21.91
N ALA A 152 5.16 -6.03 -22.40
CA ALA A 152 4.84 -6.54 -23.74
C ALA A 152 3.53 -7.34 -23.75
#